data_AF-A0A847PQM1-F1
#
_entry.id   AF-A0A847PQM1-F1
#
_cell.length_a   1.000
_cell.length_b   1.000
_cell.length_c   1.000
_cell.angle_alpha   90.00
_cell.angle_beta   90.00
_cell.angle_gamma   90.00
#
_symmetry.space_group_name_H-M   'P 1'
#
loop_
_entity.id
_entity.type
_entity.pdbx_description
1 polymer ?
#
loop_
_entity_poly.entity_id
_entity_poly.type
_entity_poly.pdbx_seq_one_letter_code
_entity_poly.pdbx_strand_id
1 'polypeptide(L)'
;MTLDGFHIAGDPTRDMYGEIGVYLDGVRNCSLSKNTLILNDLGIVLNNSQSNYVNGNLVSLGSEGIALNNSEENVLSNNLVVKNSQGILLNNSFNNSLINNSVSSNKIGIILRMSQGNKLVHNLILRNGYGIQSQAAGSNILTNNNLY
;
A
#
# COMPACT_ATOMS: atom_id res chain seq x y z
N MET A 1 -1.96 7.31 17.02
CA MET A 1 -3.33 6.79 16.86
C MET A 1 -3.26 5.30 16.53
N THR A 2 -4.20 4.49 17.00
CA THR A 2 -4.30 3.07 16.65
C THR A 2 -5.68 2.79 16.06
N LEU A 3 -5.71 2.15 14.91
CA LEU A 3 -6.92 1.64 14.26
C LEU A 3 -6.73 0.14 14.06
N ASP A 4 -7.44 -0.68 14.85
CA ASP A 4 -7.26 -2.13 14.88
C ASP A 4 -8.58 -2.88 14.72
N GLY A 5 -8.61 -3.83 13.78
CA GLY A 5 -9.70 -4.81 13.66
C GLY A 5 -10.99 -4.31 13.00
N PHE A 6 -10.97 -3.17 12.30
CA PHE A 6 -12.17 -2.62 11.67
C PHE A 6 -12.45 -3.21 10.29
N HIS A 7 -13.73 -3.25 9.92
CA HIS A 7 -14.19 -3.54 8.56
C HIS A 7 -14.75 -2.25 7.95
N ILE A 8 -14.11 -1.75 6.90
CA ILE A 8 -14.42 -0.48 6.23
C ILE A 8 -14.74 -0.80 4.77
N ALA A 9 -16.02 -0.72 4.41
CA ALA A 9 -16.50 -1.05 3.08
C ALA A 9 -17.04 0.19 2.37
N GLY A 10 -16.64 0.36 1.11
CA GLY A 10 -17.21 1.33 0.19
C GLY A 10 -18.51 0.85 -0.48
N ASP A 11 -19.15 1.73 -1.24
CA ASP A 11 -20.36 1.48 -2.00
C ASP A 11 -20.07 0.67 -3.30
N PRO A 12 -20.69 -0.49 -3.48
CA PRO A 12 -20.57 -1.28 -4.71
C PRO A 12 -20.99 -0.55 -6.00
N THR A 13 -21.82 0.49 -5.89
CA THR A 13 -22.39 1.22 -7.03
C THR A 13 -21.42 2.19 -7.68
N ARG A 14 -20.28 2.50 -7.02
CA ARG A 14 -19.16 3.32 -7.53
C ARG A 14 -19.67 4.61 -8.17
N ASP A 15 -20.24 5.48 -7.34
CA ASP A 15 -20.63 6.81 -7.78
C ASP A 15 -19.39 7.67 -8.12
N MET A 16 -19.61 8.88 -8.63
CA MET A 16 -18.52 9.73 -9.11
C MET A 16 -17.61 10.29 -7.99
N TYR A 17 -17.93 10.03 -6.72
CA TYR A 17 -17.19 10.54 -5.58
C TYR A 17 -16.26 9.45 -5.08
N GLY A 18 -14.95 9.61 -5.34
CA GLY A 18 -13.96 8.62 -4.95
C GLY A 18 -14.00 8.31 -3.45
N GLU A 19 -14.26 7.06 -3.12
CA GLU A 19 -14.37 6.62 -1.72
C GLU A 19 -13.00 6.31 -1.13
N ILE A 20 -12.75 6.83 0.07
CA ILE A 20 -11.49 6.63 0.78
C ILE A 20 -11.76 5.85 2.05
N GLY A 21 -11.10 4.71 2.20
CA GLY A 21 -11.24 3.86 3.38
C GLY A 21 -10.57 4.49 4.61
N VAL A 22 -9.26 4.73 4.53
CA VAL A 22 -8.50 5.43 5.57
C VAL A 22 -7.53 6.42 4.95
N TYR A 23 -7.64 7.68 5.35
CA TYR A 23 -6.73 8.76 4.95
C TYR A 23 -6.01 9.34 6.16
N LEU A 24 -4.69 9.28 6.16
CA LEU A 24 -3.85 9.87 7.20
C LEU A 24 -2.96 10.96 6.60
N ASP A 25 -3.09 12.18 7.11
CA ASP A 25 -2.33 13.33 6.63
C ASP A 25 -1.46 13.92 7.73
N GLY A 26 -0.16 14.05 7.46
CA GLY A 26 0.79 14.66 8.40
C GLY A 26 1.00 13.86 9.69
N VAL A 27 0.62 12.58 9.74
CA VAL A 27 0.63 11.82 11.00
C VAL A 27 1.96 11.11 11.23
N ARG A 28 2.26 10.89 12.51
CA ARG A 28 3.43 10.12 12.95
C ARG A 28 3.05 9.06 13.97
N ASN A 29 3.83 7.97 14.02
CA ASN A 29 3.71 6.92 15.03
C ASN A 29 2.28 6.35 15.19
N CYS A 30 1.56 6.22 14.08
CA CYS A 30 0.24 5.59 14.05
C CYS A 30 0.35 4.12 13.67
N SER A 31 -0.60 3.33 14.14
CA SER A 31 -0.71 1.91 13.83
C SER A 31 -2.06 1.61 13.20
N LEU A 32 -2.05 0.96 12.04
CA LEU A 32 -3.20 0.45 11.33
C LEU A 32 -3.01 -1.06 11.24
N SER A 33 -3.78 -1.81 12.01
CA SER A 33 -3.60 -3.25 12.09
C SER A 33 -4.88 -4.03 11.88
N LYS A 34 -4.75 -5.16 11.18
CA LYS A 34 -5.85 -6.15 11.06
C LYS A 34 -7.18 -5.56 10.55
N ASN A 35 -7.13 -4.47 9.80
CA ASN A 35 -8.33 -3.88 9.21
C ASN A 35 -8.63 -4.55 7.87
N THR A 36 -9.90 -4.60 7.51
CA THR A 36 -10.37 -5.01 6.19
C THR A 36 -10.96 -3.80 5.48
N LEU A 37 -10.34 -3.40 4.37
CA LEU A 37 -10.79 -2.30 3.53
C LEU A 37 -11.17 -2.86 2.17
N ILE A 38 -12.44 -2.75 1.81
CA ILE A 38 -12.99 -3.38 0.61
C ILE A 38 -13.87 -2.40 -0.16
N LEU A 39 -13.83 -2.43 -1.49
CA LEU A 39 -14.62 -1.55 -2.36
C LEU A 39 -14.36 -0.05 -2.18
N ASN A 40 -13.27 0.35 -1.53
CA ASN A 40 -12.85 1.75 -1.48
C ASN A 40 -11.98 2.06 -2.69
N ASP A 41 -12.22 3.17 -3.40
CA ASP A 41 -11.37 3.58 -4.52
C ASP A 41 -9.92 3.80 -4.05
N LEU A 42 -9.75 4.41 -2.88
CA LEU A 42 -8.48 4.50 -2.17
C LEU A 42 -8.60 3.71 -0.85
N GLY A 43 -7.84 2.63 -0.71
CA GLY A 43 -7.88 1.79 0.49
C GLY A 43 -7.27 2.50 1.70
N ILE A 44 -5.94 2.45 1.83
CA ILE A 44 -5.18 3.15 2.88
C ILE A 44 -4.26 4.17 2.22
N VAL A 45 -4.38 5.43 2.62
CA VAL A 45 -3.50 6.51 2.15
C VAL A 45 -2.74 7.11 3.32
N LEU A 46 -1.41 7.11 3.20
CA LEU A 46 -0.50 7.88 4.03
C LEU A 46 0.02 9.06 3.21
N ASN A 47 -0.37 10.27 3.59
CA ASN A 47 0.06 11.51 2.95
C ASN A 47 0.93 12.31 3.92
N ASN A 48 2.10 12.78 3.47
CA ASN A 48 3.04 13.55 4.30
C ASN A 48 3.31 12.91 5.68
N SER A 49 3.36 11.59 5.75
CA SER A 49 3.29 10.83 7.00
C SER A 49 4.55 10.02 7.25
N GLN A 50 4.92 9.89 8.52
CA GLN A 50 6.23 9.32 8.91
C GLN A 50 6.14 8.31 10.05
N SER A 51 6.98 7.27 10.01
CA SER A 51 7.12 6.28 11.10
C SER A 51 5.81 5.60 11.51
N ASN A 52 4.93 5.31 10.55
CA ASN A 52 3.68 4.59 10.80
C ASN A 52 3.82 3.10 10.51
N TYR A 53 2.99 2.29 11.18
CA TYR A 53 2.96 0.84 11.06
C TYR A 53 1.63 0.40 10.43
N VAL A 54 1.68 -0.12 9.22
CA VAL A 54 0.53 -0.69 8.50
C VAL A 54 0.72 -2.20 8.47
N ASN A 55 0.07 -2.92 9.37
CA ASN A 55 0.37 -4.34 9.61
C ASN A 55 -0.85 -5.27 9.52
N GLY A 56 -0.79 -6.29 8.67
CA GLY A 56 -1.81 -7.34 8.63
C GLY A 56 -3.17 -6.87 8.13
N ASN A 57 -3.24 -5.82 7.31
CA ASN A 57 -4.49 -5.34 6.74
C ASN A 57 -4.82 -6.10 5.44
N LEU A 58 -6.11 -6.31 5.21
CA LEU A 58 -6.65 -6.76 3.93
C LEU A 58 -7.18 -5.54 3.16
N VAL A 59 -6.64 -5.28 1.97
CA VAL A 59 -7.09 -4.18 1.11
C VAL A 59 -7.44 -4.69 -0.28
N SER A 60 -8.69 -4.54 -0.70
CA SER A 60 -9.15 -5.15 -1.94
C SER A 60 -10.28 -4.42 -2.68
N LEU A 61 -10.38 -4.73 -3.98
CA LEU A 61 -11.45 -4.26 -4.87
C LEU A 61 -11.50 -2.73 -5.06
N GLY A 62 -10.37 -2.05 -4.91
CA GLY A 62 -10.22 -0.60 -5.10
C GLY A 62 -9.44 -0.18 -6.35
N SER A 63 -9.30 1.13 -6.56
CA SER A 63 -8.40 1.68 -7.57
C SER A 63 -6.95 1.63 -7.06
N GLU A 64 -6.70 2.18 -5.87
CA GLU A 64 -5.41 2.13 -5.20
C GLU A 64 -5.55 1.42 -3.86
N GLY A 65 -4.77 0.36 -3.64
CA GLY A 65 -4.81 -0.41 -2.41
C GLY A 65 -4.19 0.37 -1.25
N ILE A 66 -2.85 0.40 -1.19
CA ILE A 66 -2.11 1.17 -0.18
C ILE A 66 -1.23 2.20 -0.88
N ALA A 67 -1.43 3.48 -0.60
CA ALA A 67 -0.69 4.58 -1.21
C ALA A 67 0.10 5.37 -0.15
N LEU A 68 1.40 5.54 -0.40
CA LEU A 68 2.30 6.41 0.36
C LEU A 68 2.68 7.58 -0.54
N ASN A 69 2.26 8.78 -0.15
CA ASN A 69 2.53 10.03 -0.85
C ASN A 69 3.38 10.92 0.05
N ASN A 70 4.54 11.37 -0.45
CA ASN A 70 5.45 12.25 0.30
C ASN A 70 5.76 11.73 1.71
N SER A 71 5.89 10.40 1.85
CA SER A 71 5.90 9.73 3.16
C SER A 71 7.19 8.97 3.37
N GLU A 72 7.65 8.91 4.62
CA GLU A 72 8.98 8.37 4.93
C GLU A 72 9.01 7.46 6.15
N GLU A 73 9.95 6.51 6.16
CA GLU A 73 10.22 5.64 7.31
C GLU A 73 9.00 4.84 7.82
N ASN A 74 8.00 4.59 6.97
CA ASN A 74 6.85 3.78 7.32
C ASN A 74 7.15 2.29 7.10
N VAL A 75 6.48 1.45 7.89
CA VAL A 75 6.60 -0.02 7.81
C VAL A 75 5.27 -0.61 7.40
N LEU A 76 5.25 -1.23 6.23
CA LEU A 76 4.14 -2.02 5.71
C LEU A 76 4.50 -3.48 5.85
N SER A 77 3.85 -4.20 6.78
CA SER A 77 4.16 -5.60 7.05
C SER A 77 2.95 -6.52 6.97
N ASN A 78 3.13 -7.70 6.38
CA ASN A 78 2.11 -8.76 6.37
C ASN A 78 0.74 -8.34 5.79
N ASN A 79 0.67 -7.31 4.95
CA ASN A 79 -0.60 -6.89 4.36
C ASN A 79 -0.95 -7.78 3.17
N LEU A 80 -2.25 -8.03 3.00
CA LEU A 80 -2.81 -8.72 1.84
C LEU A 80 -3.50 -7.68 0.95
N VAL A 81 -2.88 -7.38 -0.20
CA VAL A 81 -3.34 -6.35 -1.13
C VAL A 81 -3.73 -7.01 -2.45
N VAL A 82 -5.03 -7.11 -2.71
CA VAL A 82 -5.55 -8.01 -3.74
C VAL A 82 -6.67 -7.40 -4.60
N LYS A 83 -6.64 -7.65 -5.92
CA LYS A 83 -7.69 -7.22 -6.86
C LYS A 83 -7.93 -5.70 -6.90
N ASN A 84 -6.85 -4.91 -6.80
CA ASN A 84 -6.90 -3.47 -7.01
C ASN A 84 -6.34 -3.10 -8.40
N SER A 85 -6.60 -1.90 -8.90
CA SER A 85 -5.90 -1.42 -10.12
C SER A 85 -4.40 -1.25 -9.83
N GLN A 86 -4.07 -0.57 -8.73
CA GLN A 86 -2.72 -0.44 -8.20
C GLN A 86 -2.68 -1.07 -6.81
N GLY A 87 -1.77 -2.01 -6.58
CA GLY A 87 -1.64 -2.68 -5.29
C GLY A 87 -1.05 -1.76 -4.23
N ILE A 88 0.28 -1.59 -4.24
CA ILE A 88 0.98 -0.69 -3.33
C ILE A 88 1.71 0.38 -4.13
N LEU A 89 1.40 1.65 -3.89
CA LEU A 89 2.03 2.81 -4.52
C LEU A 89 2.92 3.55 -3.52
N LEU A 90 4.18 3.77 -3.89
CA LEU A 90 5.06 4.75 -3.25
C LEU A 90 5.32 5.86 -4.25
N ASN A 91 4.90 7.07 -3.90
CA ASN A 91 5.03 8.27 -4.72
C ASN A 91 5.78 9.34 -3.93
N ASN A 92 6.91 9.78 -4.47
CA ASN A 92 7.83 10.71 -3.80
C ASN A 92 8.11 10.33 -2.34
N SER A 93 8.31 9.04 -2.07
CA SER A 93 8.36 8.47 -0.73
C SER A 93 9.69 7.75 -0.47
N PHE A 94 10.21 7.88 0.75
CA PHE A 94 11.61 7.58 1.04
C PHE A 94 11.80 6.65 2.24
N ASN A 95 12.79 5.76 2.18
CA ASN A 95 13.20 4.94 3.34
C ASN A 95 12.09 4.09 3.98
N ASN A 96 11.03 3.75 3.24
CA ASN A 96 9.96 2.89 3.73
C ASN A 96 10.34 1.41 3.61
N SER A 97 9.76 0.57 4.46
CA SER A 97 10.00 -0.88 4.46
C SER A 97 8.73 -1.65 4.19
N LEU A 98 8.70 -2.41 3.10
CA LEU A 98 7.63 -3.33 2.72
C LEU A 98 8.12 -4.76 2.98
N ILE A 99 7.59 -5.40 4.02
CA ILE A 99 8.08 -6.68 4.54
C ILE A 99 6.95 -7.72 4.54
N ASN A 100 7.17 -8.89 3.94
CA ASN A 100 6.22 -10.02 3.97
C ASN A 100 4.80 -9.67 3.45
N ASN A 101 4.64 -8.69 2.55
CA ASN A 101 3.33 -8.38 2.00
C ASN A 101 2.98 -9.36 0.87
N SER A 102 1.71 -9.74 0.79
CA SER A 102 1.15 -10.49 -0.33
C SER A 102 0.38 -9.54 -1.25
N VAL A 103 0.91 -9.29 -2.44
CA VAL A 103 0.36 -8.34 -3.42
C VAL A 103 -0.04 -9.11 -4.66
N SER A 104 -1.33 -9.36 -4.87
CA SER A 104 -1.76 -10.27 -5.93
C SER A 104 -2.99 -9.86 -6.73
N SER A 105 -3.06 -10.30 -7.99
CA SER A 105 -4.21 -10.03 -8.87
C SER A 105 -4.54 -8.54 -9.03
N ASN A 106 -3.55 -7.66 -8.89
CA ASN A 106 -3.68 -6.24 -9.19
C ASN A 106 -3.28 -5.96 -10.65
N LYS A 107 -3.75 -4.88 -11.26
CA LYS A 107 -3.27 -4.51 -12.60
C LYS A 107 -1.77 -4.15 -12.55
N ILE A 108 -1.33 -3.43 -11.52
CA ILE A 108 0.08 -3.26 -11.16
C ILE A 108 0.25 -3.62 -9.68
N GLY A 109 1.21 -4.47 -9.36
CA GLY A 109 1.47 -4.95 -7.99
C GLY A 109 2.05 -3.85 -7.11
N ILE A 110 3.33 -3.51 -7.30
CA ILE A 110 4.01 -2.43 -6.56
C ILE A 110 4.51 -1.37 -7.52
N ILE A 111 4.26 -0.10 -7.21
CA ILE A 111 4.71 1.05 -7.99
C ILE A 111 5.67 1.88 -7.13
N LEU A 112 6.85 2.17 -7.68
CA LEU A 112 7.83 3.08 -7.10
C LEU A 112 7.98 4.27 -8.05
N ARG A 113 7.41 5.43 -7.70
CA ARG A 113 7.50 6.67 -8.49
C ARG A 113 8.26 7.73 -7.70
N MET A 114 9.35 8.24 -8.26
CA MET A 114 10.20 9.27 -7.64
C MET A 114 10.59 8.91 -6.19
N SER A 115 10.68 7.62 -5.87
CA SER A 115 10.77 7.09 -4.51
C SER A 115 12.10 6.38 -4.33
N GLN A 116 12.84 6.68 -3.25
CA GLN A 116 14.22 6.22 -3.10
C GLN A 116 14.50 5.63 -1.71
N GLY A 117 15.49 4.74 -1.62
CA GLY A 117 15.92 4.18 -0.33
C GLY A 117 14.93 3.18 0.30
N ASN A 118 13.87 2.79 -0.41
CA ASN A 118 12.87 1.87 0.13
C ASN A 118 13.37 0.42 0.06
N LYS A 119 12.94 -0.39 1.03
CA LYS A 119 13.30 -1.81 1.16
C LYS A 119 12.08 -2.68 0.94
N LEU A 120 12.14 -3.54 -0.07
CA LEU A 120 11.13 -4.57 -0.33
C LEU A 120 11.75 -5.91 0.02
N VAL A 121 11.28 -6.54 1.09
CA VAL A 121 11.86 -7.77 1.63
C VAL A 121 10.80 -8.85 1.78
N HIS A 122 11.05 -10.04 1.23
CA HIS A 122 10.17 -11.21 1.35
C HIS A 122 8.72 -10.99 0.90
N ASN A 123 8.48 -10.08 -0.06
CA ASN A 123 7.13 -9.86 -0.59
C ASN A 123 6.78 -10.92 -1.63
N LEU A 124 5.51 -11.33 -1.63
CA LEU A 124 4.93 -12.29 -2.56
C LEU A 124 4.06 -11.52 -3.57
N ILE A 125 4.55 -11.30 -4.79
CA ILE A 125 3.96 -10.40 -5.78
C ILE A 125 3.47 -11.22 -6.98
N LEU A 126 2.21 -11.67 -6.94
CA LEU A 126 1.73 -12.73 -7.83
C LEU A 126 0.58 -12.33 -8.73
N ARG A 127 0.56 -12.84 -9.97
CA ARG A 127 -0.59 -12.70 -10.87
C ARG A 127 -1.01 -11.25 -11.08
N ASN A 128 -0.06 -10.32 -11.01
CA ASN A 128 -0.31 -8.92 -11.32
C ASN A 128 -0.05 -8.69 -12.81
N GLY A 129 -0.76 -7.75 -13.45
CA GLY A 129 -0.49 -7.40 -14.86
C GLY A 129 0.96 -6.92 -15.06
N TYR A 130 1.44 -6.11 -14.11
CA TYR A 130 2.86 -5.83 -13.89
C TYR A 130 3.21 -6.12 -12.43
N GLY A 131 4.28 -6.86 -12.17
CA GLY A 131 4.71 -7.19 -10.81
C GLY A 131 5.18 -5.95 -10.03
N ILE A 132 6.30 -5.38 -10.47
CA ILE A 132 6.85 -4.14 -9.93
C ILE A 132 7.11 -3.17 -11.08
N GLN A 133 6.66 -1.93 -10.94
CA GLN A 133 6.95 -0.84 -11.86
C GLN A 133 7.76 0.25 -11.14
N SER A 134 8.82 0.73 -11.78
CA SER A 134 9.71 1.77 -11.24
C SER A 134 9.84 2.94 -12.22
N GLN A 135 9.70 4.16 -11.74
CA GLN A 135 9.88 5.40 -12.51
C GLN A 135 10.64 6.43 -11.66
N ALA A 136 11.84 6.80 -12.09
CA ALA A 136 12.72 7.73 -11.36
C ALA A 136 12.94 7.33 -9.88
N ALA A 137 12.95 6.03 -9.59
CA ALA A 137 13.00 5.47 -8.24
C ALA A 137 14.32 4.71 -8.00
N GLY A 138 15.39 5.49 -7.80
CA GLY A 138 16.74 4.98 -7.56
C GLY A 138 16.95 4.44 -6.13
N SER A 139 18.02 3.67 -5.93
CA SER A 139 18.49 3.24 -4.61
C SER A 139 17.48 2.44 -3.76
N ASN A 140 16.52 1.75 -4.39
CA ASN A 140 15.63 0.83 -3.70
C ASN A 140 16.26 -0.57 -3.64
N ILE A 141 16.07 -1.27 -2.53
CA ILE A 141 16.64 -2.60 -2.30
C ILE A 141 15.53 -3.64 -2.30
N LEU A 142 15.62 -4.61 -3.21
CA LEU A 142 14.70 -5.73 -3.32
C LEU A 142 15.43 -7.00 -2.90
N THR A 143 15.00 -7.64 -1.82
CA THR A 143 15.64 -8.84 -1.29
C THR A 143 14.61 -9.96 -1.09
N ASN A 144 14.89 -11.13 -1.66
CA ASN A 144 14.09 -12.35 -1.51
C ASN A 144 12.59 -12.17 -1.82
N ASN A 145 12.26 -11.35 -2.83
CA ASN A 145 10.87 -11.20 -3.28
C ASN A 145 10.55 -12.26 -4.35
N ASN A 146 9.34 -12.79 -4.31
CA ASN A 146 8.85 -13.76 -5.29
C ASN A 146 7.91 -13.05 -6.27
N LEU A 147 8.29 -13.02 -7.56
CA LEU A 147 7.54 -12.37 -8.64
C LEU A 147 7.20 -13.42 -9.71
N TYR A 148 5.92 -13.72 -9.92
CA TYR A 148 5.44 -14.58 -11.02
C TYR A 148 3.95 -14.40 -11.36
#